data_AF-A0A1M7DTI9-F1
#
_entry.id   AF-A0A1M7DTI9-F1
#
_cell.length_a   1.000
_cell.length_b   1.000
_cell.length_c   1.000
_cell.angle_alpha   90.00
_cell.angle_beta   90.00
_cell.angle_gamma   90.00
#
_symmetry.space_group_name_H-M   'P 1'
#
loop_
_entity.id
_entity.type
_entity.pdbx_description
1 polymer ?
#
loop_
_entity_poly.entity_id
_entity_poly.type
_entity_poly.pdbx_seq_one_letter_code
_entity_poly.pdbx_strand_id
1 'polypeptide(L)'
;MNRKSSILGLEPIYGLENAYGYGRSLAVWLIENGYIVKDINPALAYDQRKSAPMYRKNDEHDAYCVATVMINQLHTLPDAKPKDNEWTLAQLVNALYHEPTVSRSWFIKLNAGLLPKSK
;
A
#
# COMPACT_ATOMS: atom_id res chain seq x y z
N MET A 1 -9.82 16.58 -16.37
CA MET A 1 -8.41 16.76 -16.77
C MET A 1 -7.81 18.02 -16.15
N ASN A 2 -6.63 17.91 -15.52
CA ASN A 2 -5.86 19.06 -15.05
C ASN A 2 -5.37 19.88 -16.27
N ARG A 3 -6.01 21.04 -16.51
CA ARG A 3 -5.77 21.88 -17.69
C ARG A 3 -4.34 22.40 -17.82
N LYS A 4 -3.53 22.37 -16.76
CA LYS A 4 -2.15 22.89 -16.79
C LYS A 4 -1.11 21.87 -17.28
N SER A 5 -1.26 20.57 -17.00
CA SER A 5 -0.25 19.58 -17.39
C SER A 5 -0.30 19.23 -18.88
N SER A 6 -1.50 19.25 -19.47
CA SER A 6 -1.72 19.00 -20.90
C SER A 6 -1.07 20.07 -21.80
N ILE A 7 -0.89 21.29 -21.29
CA ILE A 7 -0.24 22.40 -22.02
C ILE A 7 1.28 22.20 -22.04
N LEU A 8 1.83 21.50 -21.04
CA LEU A 8 3.26 21.28 -20.86
C LEU A 8 3.72 19.90 -21.37
N GLY A 9 2.82 19.08 -21.90
CA GLY A 9 3.13 17.70 -22.33
C GLY A 9 3.57 16.79 -21.18
N LEU A 10 3.19 17.11 -19.94
CA LEU A 10 3.60 16.37 -18.74
C LEU A 10 2.56 15.30 -18.41
N GLU A 11 3.02 14.06 -18.32
CA GLU A 11 2.21 12.93 -17.84
C GLU A 11 2.14 12.96 -16.30
N PRO A 12 0.94 13.02 -15.71
CA PRO A 12 0.79 12.97 -14.27
C PRO A 12 1.08 11.55 -13.76
N ILE A 13 2.01 11.44 -12.82
CA ILE A 13 2.31 10.21 -12.08
C ILE A 13 1.71 10.35 -10.68
N TYR A 14 1.03 9.31 -10.21
CA TYR A 14 0.38 9.28 -8.90
C TYR A 14 1.12 8.33 -7.97
N GLY A 15 1.46 8.77 -6.77
CA GLY A 15 2.03 7.93 -5.73
C GLY A 15 0.97 7.57 -4.70
N LEU A 16 0.74 6.27 -4.49
CA LEU A 16 -0.21 5.79 -3.50
C LEU A 16 0.53 4.99 -2.43
N GLU A 17 0.35 5.40 -1.17
CA GLU A 17 0.81 4.62 -0.02
C GLU A 17 -0.04 3.34 0.08
N ASN A 18 0.62 2.18 0.11
CA ASN A 18 -0.02 0.88 0.20
C ASN A 18 -1.10 0.67 -0.89
N ALA A 19 -0.70 0.77 -2.16
CA ALA A 19 -1.57 0.60 -3.33
C ALA A 19 -2.18 -0.81 -3.44
N TYR A 20 -1.69 -1.78 -2.66
CA TYR A 20 -2.21 -3.14 -2.59
C TYR A 20 -3.23 -3.38 -1.46
N GLY A 21 -3.25 -2.48 -0.47
CA GLY A 21 -4.15 -2.54 0.70
C GLY A 21 -5.25 -1.50 0.61
N TYR A 22 -5.22 -0.52 1.52
CA TYR A 22 -6.23 0.55 1.60
C TYR A 22 -6.28 1.43 0.35
N GLY A 23 -5.15 1.62 -0.34
CA GLY A 23 -5.06 2.42 -1.57
C GLY A 23 -5.52 1.69 -2.84
N ARG A 24 -5.92 0.41 -2.75
CA ARG A 24 -6.13 -0.45 -3.93
C ARG A 24 -7.29 -0.02 -4.82
N SER A 25 -8.43 0.34 -4.26
CA SER A 25 -9.58 0.78 -5.06
C SER A 25 -9.26 2.02 -5.90
N LEU A 26 -8.51 2.96 -5.31
CA LEU A 26 -8.05 4.16 -6.00
C LEU A 26 -6.96 3.85 -7.03
N ALA A 27 -6.03 2.94 -6.70
CA ALA A 27 -4.99 2.50 -7.64
C ALA A 27 -5.59 1.85 -8.89
N VAL A 28 -6.56 0.94 -8.71
CA VAL A 28 -7.27 0.29 -9.82
C VAL A 28 -7.95 1.33 -10.70
N TRP A 29 -8.72 2.24 -10.12
CA TRP A 29 -9.41 3.28 -10.87
C TRP A 29 -8.44 4.15 -11.68
N LEU A 30 -7.31 4.57 -11.10
CA LEU A 30 -6.31 5.38 -11.79
C LEU A 30 -5.65 4.62 -12.96
N ILE A 31 -5.33 3.34 -12.76
CA ILE A 31 -4.74 2.48 -13.78
C ILE A 31 -5.73 2.23 -14.93
N GLU A 32 -7.01 1.97 -14.63
CA GLU A 32 -8.08 1.82 -15.63
C GLU A 32 -8.27 3.08 -16.48
N ASN A 33 -8.02 4.26 -15.90
CA ASN A 33 -8.08 5.54 -16.59
C ASN A 33 -6.77 5.89 -17.34
N GLY A 34 -5.80 4.99 -17.38
CA GLY A 34 -4.54 5.15 -18.11
C GLY A 34 -3.49 6.00 -17.40
N TYR A 35 -3.62 6.22 -16.09
CA TYR A 35 -2.62 6.94 -15.31
C TYR A 35 -1.54 6.01 -14.75
N ILE A 36 -0.31 6.53 -14.62
CA ILE A 36 0.80 5.81 -14.00
C ILE A 36 0.66 5.93 -12.49
N VAL A 37 0.62 4.79 -11.80
CA VAL A 37 0.54 4.72 -10.34
C VAL A 37 1.78 4.03 -9.80
N LYS A 38 2.45 4.69 -8.83
CA LYS A 38 3.58 4.15 -8.07
C LYS A 38 3.10 3.67 -6.71
N ASP A 39 3.52 2.47 -6.31
CA ASP A 39 3.28 1.97 -4.97
C ASP A 39 4.36 2.47 -4.01
N ILE A 40 3.94 3.16 -2.97
CA ILE A 40 4.81 3.66 -1.92
C ILE A 40 4.68 2.73 -0.71
N ASN A 41 5.79 2.12 -0.32
CA ASN A 41 5.84 1.28 0.85
C ASN A 41 5.65 2.14 2.12
N PRO A 42 4.65 1.84 2.99
CA PRO A 42 4.43 2.57 4.24
C PRO A 42 5.65 2.61 5.16
N ALA A 43 6.54 1.60 5.09
CA ALA A 43 7.78 1.59 5.86
C ALA A 43 8.69 2.79 5.51
N LEU A 44 8.76 3.16 4.22
CA LEU A 44 9.57 4.31 3.77
C LEU A 44 8.98 5.63 4.28
N ALA A 45 7.65 5.77 4.24
CA ALA A 45 6.97 6.94 4.77
C ALA A 45 7.13 7.03 6.30
N TYR A 46 7.07 5.88 6.99
CA TYR A 46 7.29 5.80 8.43
C TYR A 46 8.71 6.18 8.85
N ASP A 47 9.73 5.75 8.09
CA ASP A 47 11.12 6.12 8.34
C ASP A 47 11.32 7.64 8.19
N GLN A 48 10.67 8.25 7.19
CA GLN A 48 10.64 9.71 7.06
C GLN A 48 9.97 10.36 8.27
N ARG A 49 8.82 9.85 8.75
CA ARG A 49 8.16 10.37 9.96
C ARG A 49 9.04 10.28 11.20
N LYS A 50 9.85 9.23 11.33
CA LYS A 50 10.78 9.01 12.46
C LYS A 50 12.04 9.86 12.42
N SER A 51 12.47 10.31 11.24
CA SER A 51 13.61 11.21 11.11
C SER A 51 13.34 12.61 11.68
N ALA A 52 12.07 12.97 11.88
CA ALA A 52 11.71 14.24 12.50
C ALA A 52 12.07 14.25 14.00
N PRO A 53 12.64 15.34 14.54
CA PRO A 53 13.05 15.44 15.95
C PRO A 53 11.91 15.27 16.96
N MET A 54 10.67 15.46 16.51
CA MET A 54 9.46 15.35 17.33
C MET A 54 8.40 14.61 16.53
N TYR A 55 7.83 13.56 17.14
CA TYR A 55 6.77 12.77 16.51
C TYR A 55 5.50 13.63 16.38
N ARG A 56 5.19 14.02 15.15
CA ARG A 56 3.98 14.80 14.80
C ARG A 56 2.91 13.85 14.30
N LYS A 57 1.75 13.83 14.98
CA LYS A 57 0.60 13.00 14.64
C LYS A 57 -0.47 13.87 13.95
N ASN A 58 -0.15 14.38 12.77
CA ASN A 58 -1.04 15.17 11.94
C ASN A 58 -1.04 14.63 10.51
N ASP A 59 -2.23 14.50 9.92
CA ASP A 59 -2.41 13.91 8.58
C ASP A 59 -1.67 14.68 7.49
N GLU A 60 -1.47 15.99 7.68
CA GLU A 60 -0.68 16.84 6.78
C GLU A 60 0.79 16.41 6.72
N HIS A 61 1.39 16.06 7.86
CA HIS A 61 2.77 15.60 7.92
C HIS A 61 2.91 14.19 7.36
N ASP A 62 1.90 13.34 7.58
CA ASP A 62 1.82 12.02 6.98
C ASP A 62 1.81 12.12 5.45
N ALA A 63 0.98 13.01 4.89
CA ALA A 63 0.94 13.28 3.45
C ALA A 63 2.26 13.88 2.93
N TYR A 64 2.90 14.77 3.69
CA TYR A 64 4.20 15.33 3.34
C TYR A 64 5.27 14.24 3.24
N CYS A 65 5.38 13.36 4.23
CA CYS A 65 6.35 12.27 4.20
C CYS A 65 6.15 11.34 3.00
N VAL A 66 4.90 11.00 2.67
CA VAL A 66 4.58 10.20 1.48
C VAL A 66 5.00 10.92 0.20
N ALA A 67 4.70 12.21 0.07
CA ALA A 67 5.09 13.02 -1.08
C ALA A 67 6.62 13.15 -1.21
N THR A 68 7.34 13.31 -0.10
CA THR A 68 8.80 13.38 -0.09
C THR A 68 9.43 12.08 -0.57
N VAL A 69 8.94 10.92 -0.11
CA VAL A 69 9.40 9.61 -0.60
C VAL A 69 9.14 9.48 -2.10
N MET A 70 7.94 9.87 -2.55
CA MET A 70 7.58 9.81 -3.96
C MET A 70 8.52 10.65 -4.83
N ILE A 71 8.78 11.90 -4.46
CA ILE A 71 9.63 12.81 -5.23
C ILE A 71 11.08 12.30 -5.24
N ASN A 72 11.60 11.88 -4.09
CA ASN A 72 13.00 11.45 -3.97
C ASN A 72 13.28 10.11 -4.66
N GLN A 73 12.29 9.23 -4.74
CA GLN A 73 12.45 7.84 -5.20
C GLN A 73 11.60 7.52 -6.44
N LEU A 74 11.12 8.54 -7.17
CA LEU A 74 10.18 8.38 -8.28
C LEU A 74 10.62 7.33 -9.31
N HIS A 75 11.91 7.35 -9.65
CA HIS A 75 12.51 6.46 -10.67
C HIS A 75 12.75 5.03 -10.15
N THR A 76 12.82 4.83 -8.83
CA THR A 76 13.12 3.55 -8.21
C THR A 76 11.88 2.85 -7.66
N LEU A 77 10.77 3.58 -7.49
CA LEU A 77 9.52 3.01 -6.99
C LEU A 77 8.86 2.08 -8.01
N PRO A 78 8.35 0.92 -7.56
CA PRO A 78 7.64 -0.01 -8.43
C PRO A 78 6.30 0.58 -8.89
N ASP A 79 5.92 0.24 -10.12
CA ASP A 79 4.56 0.52 -10.58
C ASP A 79 3.58 -0.37 -9.82
N ALA A 80 2.44 0.21 -9.43
CA ALA A 80 1.37 -0.52 -8.81
C ALA A 80 0.76 -1.49 -9.83
N LYS A 81 0.79 -2.79 -9.53
CA LYS A 81 0.20 -3.85 -10.36
C LYS A 81 -0.83 -4.61 -9.55
N PRO A 82 -2.06 -4.11 -9.41
CA PRO A 82 -3.08 -4.78 -8.61
C PRO A 82 -3.28 -6.22 -9.11
N LYS A 83 -2.86 -7.19 -8.30
CA LYS A 83 -3.06 -8.62 -8.59
C LYS A 83 -4.44 -9.03 -8.09
N ASP A 84 -5.43 -8.95 -8.96
CA ASP A 84 -6.83 -9.19 -8.59
C ASP A 84 -7.10 -10.62 -8.12
N ASN A 85 -6.41 -11.62 -8.67
CA ASN A 85 -6.64 -13.03 -8.33
C ASN A 85 -6.25 -13.36 -6.87
N GLU A 86 -5.05 -12.93 -6.45
CA GLU A 86 -4.54 -13.19 -5.10
C GLU A 86 -5.34 -12.41 -4.03
N TRP A 87 -5.71 -11.16 -4.35
CA TRP A 87 -6.49 -10.33 -3.45
C TRP A 87 -7.94 -10.82 -3.30
N THR A 88 -8.58 -11.29 -4.37
CA THR A 88 -9.95 -11.81 -4.30
C THR A 88 -10.02 -13.07 -3.45
N LEU A 89 -9.02 -13.95 -3.54
CA LEU A 89 -8.91 -15.11 -2.67
C LEU A 89 -8.73 -14.70 -1.20
N ALA A 90 -7.86 -13.73 -0.90
CA ALA A 90 -7.72 -13.17 0.44
C ALA A 90 -9.03 -12.52 0.94
N GLN A 91 -9.76 -11.88 0.03
CA GLN A 91 -11.18 -11.48 0.10
C GLN A 91 -12.07 -12.53 0.76
N LEU A 92 -12.24 -13.60 0.00
CA LEU A 92 -13.10 -14.72 0.33
C LEU A 92 -12.65 -15.38 1.63
N VAL A 93 -11.34 -15.62 1.80
CA VAL A 93 -10.78 -16.14 3.06
C VAL A 93 -11.16 -15.23 4.22
N ASN A 94 -10.91 -13.92 4.14
CA ASN A 94 -11.23 -13.01 5.24
C ASN A 94 -12.73 -12.97 5.58
N ALA A 95 -13.59 -12.99 4.56
CA ALA A 95 -15.04 -13.02 4.74
C ALA A 95 -15.54 -14.35 5.35
N LEU A 96 -14.91 -15.48 4.97
CA LEU A 96 -15.24 -16.81 5.49
C LEU A 96 -14.76 -17.05 6.93
N TYR A 97 -13.73 -16.34 7.38
CA TYR A 97 -13.11 -16.53 8.71
C TYR A 97 -13.43 -15.41 9.73
N HIS A 98 -14.53 -14.67 9.53
CA HIS A 98 -14.92 -13.55 10.40
C HIS A 98 -15.79 -14.01 11.60
N GLU A 99 -15.21 -14.83 12.50
CA GLU A 99 -15.44 -14.96 13.97
C GLU A 99 -14.87 -16.31 14.50
N PRO A 100 -14.38 -16.44 15.76
CA PRO A 100 -13.62 -15.51 16.60
C PRO A 100 -12.12 -15.93 16.72
N THR A 101 -11.27 -14.90 16.83
CA THR A 101 -9.90 -14.71 17.38
C THR A 101 -8.94 -15.88 17.68
N VAL A 102 -9.38 -17.11 17.87
CA VAL A 102 -8.51 -18.25 18.22
C VAL A 102 -8.01 -18.99 16.97
N SER A 103 -8.83 -19.03 15.90
CA SER A 103 -8.55 -19.88 14.73
C SER A 103 -7.39 -19.38 13.85
N ARG A 104 -7.20 -18.05 13.72
CA ARG A 104 -6.14 -17.46 12.88
C ARG A 104 -4.73 -17.78 13.37
N SER A 105 -4.50 -17.79 14.69
CA SER A 105 -3.17 -18.08 15.26
C SER A 105 -2.77 -19.55 15.08
N TRP A 106 -3.74 -20.46 15.17
CA TRP A 106 -3.51 -21.89 15.01
C TRP A 106 -3.34 -22.30 13.54
N PHE A 107 -4.15 -21.77 12.62
CA PHE A 107 -4.07 -22.13 11.21
C PHE A 107 -2.78 -21.63 10.54
N ILE A 108 -2.32 -20.43 10.89
CA ILE A 108 -1.03 -19.90 10.40
C ILE A 108 0.14 -20.73 10.96
N LYS A 109 0.11 -21.15 12.24
CA LYS A 109 1.13 -22.03 12.82
C LYS A 109 1.15 -23.42 12.17
N LEU A 110 -0.01 -23.95 11.76
CA LEU A 110 -0.13 -25.25 11.10
C LEU A 110 0.51 -25.21 9.69
N ASN A 111 0.19 -24.19 8.88
CA ASN A 111 0.74 -24.04 7.53
C ASN A 111 2.20 -23.58 7.49
N ALA A 112 2.68 -22.88 8.52
CA ALA A 112 4.09 -22.51 8.67
C ALA A 112 4.96 -23.63 9.25
N GLY A 113 4.39 -24.80 9.59
CA GLY A 113 5.13 -25.91 10.20
C GLY A 113 5.64 -25.63 11.63
N LEU A 114 5.11 -24.59 12.28
CA LEU A 114 5.53 -24.11 13.60
C LEU A 114 4.67 -24.68 14.73
N LEU A 115 4.30 -25.96 14.62
CA LEU A 115 3.69 -26.66 15.76
C LEU A 115 4.78 -27.00 16.79
N PRO A 116 4.57 -26.71 18.08
CA PRO A 116 5.47 -27.19 19.11
C PRO A 116 5.46 -28.72 19.08
N LYS A 117 6.62 -29.34 18.87
CA LYS A 117 6.76 -30.79 19.02
C LYS A 117 6.32 -31.16 20.44
N SER A 118 5.35 -32.08 20.55
CA SER A 118 4.94 -32.57 21.87
C SER A 118 6.13 -33.26 22.51
N LYS A 119 6.28 -33.06 23.84
CA LYS A 119 7.17 -33.86 24.67
C LYS A 119 6.68 -35.30 24.75
#